data_AF-A0A2N2XV97-F1
#
_entry.id   AF-A0A2N2XV97-F1
#
_cell.length_a   1.000
_cell.length_b   1.000
_cell.length_c   1.000
_cell.angle_alpha   90.00
_cell.angle_beta   90.00
_cell.angle_gamma   90.00
#
_symmetry.space_group_name_H-M   'P 1'
#
loop_
_entity.id
_entity.type
_entity.pdbx_description
1 polymer ?
#
loop_
_entity_poly.entity_id
_entity_poly.type
_entity_poly.pdbx_seq_one_letter_code
_entity_poly.pdbx_strand_id
1 'polypeptide(L)'
;MKITGIFVLLLLSLSALADGINLIDAIKNKQIECTITGNSNSTHYLKPITLKVKNLKSAFTLQIDNGQILIASDTSYQNVVVTNGFLASFNAGEQKEFHLNAMCIEHSDRAPSDNVKYKLGSTADVKLKKMAQFIEEKKYFNQTAQQAVWAVVGDYKLEDICGYPEDGYDDIIKFTATLLGKPIPPKPSATDYKRNYNVAPTKRVMKGNFEFDFPSASHVTIGMFNKDGIIVRELYNNPTHPKGAQKLHFEFDAGEYNDKFYYIKVIVDGEVFIAKKIETLNPRLEEDN
;
A
#
# COMPACT_ATOMS: atom_id res chain seq x y z
N MET A 1 -62.46 29.16 23.73
CA MET A 1 -61.26 29.02 22.88
C MET A 1 -60.75 27.59 23.06
N LYS A 2 -60.99 26.70 22.08
CA LYS A 2 -60.58 25.28 22.16
C LYS A 2 -59.20 25.16 21.51
N ILE A 3 -58.18 24.79 22.29
CA ILE A 3 -56.83 24.53 21.79
C ILE A 3 -56.80 23.07 21.32
N THR A 4 -56.80 22.89 20.00
CA THR A 4 -56.63 21.59 19.35
C THR A 4 -55.13 21.26 19.35
N GLY A 5 -54.71 20.33 20.21
CA GLY A 5 -53.33 19.85 20.24
C GLY A 5 -53.05 18.93 19.06
N ILE A 6 -52.21 19.36 18.13
CA ILE A 6 -51.65 18.52 17.07
C ILE A 6 -50.50 17.71 17.66
N PHE A 7 -50.68 16.39 17.72
CA PHE A 7 -49.64 15.44 18.12
C PHE A 7 -48.82 15.08 16.88
N VAL A 8 -47.65 15.72 16.70
CA VAL A 8 -46.69 15.34 15.65
C VAL A 8 -45.92 14.13 16.15
N LEU A 9 -46.23 12.96 15.58
CA LEU A 9 -45.49 11.73 15.83
C LEU A 9 -44.17 11.77 15.02
N LEU A 10 -43.07 12.20 15.65
CA LEU A 10 -41.74 12.08 15.06
C LEU A 10 -41.35 10.60 15.05
N LEU A 11 -41.46 9.96 13.88
CA LEU A 11 -40.87 8.65 13.61
C LEU A 11 -39.35 8.79 13.55
N LEU A 12 -38.69 8.69 14.71
CA LEU A 12 -37.27 8.41 14.80
C LEU A 12 -37.05 6.99 14.26
N SER A 13 -36.67 6.89 12.98
CA SER A 13 -36.13 5.65 12.43
C SER A 13 -34.76 5.42 13.08
N LEU A 14 -34.74 4.55 14.09
CA LEU A 14 -33.52 3.86 14.48
C LEU A 14 -33.14 2.96 13.29
N SER A 15 -32.34 3.49 12.36
CA SER A 15 -31.52 2.64 11.51
C SER A 15 -30.52 1.97 12.43
N ALA A 16 -30.85 0.75 12.87
CA ALA A 16 -29.82 -0.18 13.29
C ALA A 16 -28.80 -0.21 12.14
N LEU A 17 -27.56 0.21 12.42
CA LEU A 17 -26.44 -0.11 11.54
C LEU A 17 -26.42 -1.63 11.48
N ALA A 18 -26.98 -2.17 10.40
CA ALA A 18 -26.87 -3.59 10.14
C ALA A 18 -25.37 -3.86 9.97
N ASP A 19 -24.81 -4.65 10.88
CA ASP A 19 -23.45 -5.13 10.74
C ASP A 19 -23.31 -5.77 9.35
N GLY A 20 -22.25 -5.40 8.63
CA GLY A 20 -22.04 -5.87 7.27
C GLY A 20 -21.82 -7.38 7.23
N ILE A 21 -22.21 -8.03 6.13
CA ILE A 21 -21.85 -9.42 5.88
C ILE A 21 -20.38 -9.47 5.52
N ASN A 22 -19.58 -10.23 6.26
CA ASN A 22 -18.16 -10.42 5.96
C ASN A 22 -17.97 -11.04 4.57
N LEU A 23 -16.92 -10.60 3.85
CA LEU A 23 -16.60 -11.07 2.49
C LEU A 23 -16.49 -12.60 2.38
N ILE A 24 -15.90 -13.27 3.36
CA ILE A 24 -15.78 -14.74 3.38
C ILE A 24 -17.16 -15.37 3.43
N ASP A 25 -18.04 -14.89 4.31
CA ASP A 25 -19.39 -15.43 4.47
C ASP A 25 -20.26 -15.15 3.23
N ALA A 26 -20.13 -13.96 2.63
CA ALA A 26 -20.85 -13.60 1.41
C ALA A 26 -20.50 -14.55 0.24
N ILE A 27 -19.22 -14.92 0.10
CA ILE A 27 -18.77 -15.88 -0.92
C ILE A 27 -19.24 -17.30 -0.58
N LYS A 28 -19.03 -17.74 0.66
CA LYS A 28 -19.41 -19.09 1.12
C LYS A 28 -20.90 -19.35 0.95
N ASN A 29 -21.73 -18.34 1.23
CA ASN A 29 -23.19 -18.40 1.11
C ASN A 29 -23.70 -18.11 -0.32
N LYS A 30 -22.80 -17.97 -1.31
CA LYS A 30 -23.13 -17.67 -2.71
C LYS A 30 -24.04 -16.44 -2.86
N GLN A 31 -23.81 -15.44 -2.02
CA GLN A 31 -24.51 -14.16 -2.09
C GLN A 31 -23.89 -13.23 -3.13
N ILE A 32 -22.61 -13.45 -3.44
CA ILE A 32 -21.87 -12.68 -4.44
C ILE A 32 -21.08 -13.57 -5.40
N GLU A 33 -20.83 -13.03 -6.59
CA GLU A 33 -19.69 -13.39 -7.42
C GLU A 33 -18.53 -12.44 -7.09
N CYS A 34 -17.33 -12.98 -6.88
CA CYS A 34 -16.17 -12.20 -6.48
C CYS A 34 -14.94 -12.63 -7.28
N THR A 35 -14.20 -11.66 -7.81
CA THR A 35 -12.88 -11.86 -8.44
C THR A 35 -11.87 -10.96 -7.76
N ILE A 36 -10.71 -11.52 -7.40
CA ILE A 36 -9.61 -10.82 -6.75
C ILE A 36 -8.36 -10.96 -7.63
N THR A 37 -7.78 -9.84 -8.05
CA THR A 37 -6.57 -9.80 -8.90
C THR A 37 -5.58 -8.77 -8.35
N GLY A 38 -4.31 -8.88 -8.72
CA GLY A 38 -3.37 -7.79 -8.49
C GLY A 38 -3.71 -6.55 -9.33
N ASN A 39 -3.18 -5.41 -8.92
CA ASN A 39 -3.39 -4.10 -9.53
C ASN A 39 -2.06 -3.49 -9.98
N SER A 40 -1.79 -3.54 -11.28
CA SER A 40 -0.56 -3.01 -11.90
C SER A 40 -0.47 -1.47 -11.88
N ASN A 41 -1.59 -0.77 -11.66
CA ASN A 41 -1.64 0.70 -11.56
C ASN A 41 -1.28 1.24 -10.17
N SER A 42 -0.94 0.35 -9.23
CA SER A 42 -0.54 0.72 -7.87
C SER A 42 0.79 0.08 -7.48
N THR A 43 1.23 0.30 -6.24
CA THR A 43 2.42 -0.31 -5.66
C THR A 43 2.02 -1.35 -4.62
N HIS A 44 2.99 -2.21 -4.27
CA HIS A 44 2.82 -3.30 -3.30
C HIS A 44 2.43 -2.84 -1.88
N TYR A 45 2.46 -1.54 -1.60
CA TYR A 45 2.16 -0.94 -0.28
C TYR A 45 0.99 0.07 -0.27
N LEU A 46 0.38 0.31 -1.43
CA LEU A 46 -0.76 1.22 -1.59
C LEU A 46 -2.03 0.41 -1.81
N LYS A 47 -2.54 0.37 -3.05
CA LYS A 47 -3.74 -0.36 -3.44
C LYS A 47 -3.44 -1.52 -4.39
N PRO A 48 -2.63 -2.51 -4.00
CA PRO A 48 -2.11 -3.53 -4.91
C PRO A 48 -3.13 -4.57 -5.36
N ILE A 49 -4.36 -4.54 -4.84
CA ILE A 49 -5.41 -5.52 -5.15
C ILE A 49 -6.64 -4.84 -5.73
N THR A 50 -7.18 -5.44 -6.78
CA THR A 50 -8.48 -5.12 -7.35
C THR A 50 -9.49 -6.19 -6.94
N LEU A 51 -10.60 -5.76 -6.37
CA LEU A 51 -11.72 -6.59 -5.96
C LEU A 51 -12.96 -6.23 -6.79
N LYS A 52 -13.44 -7.17 -7.60
CA LYS A 52 -14.69 -7.03 -8.35
C LYS A 52 -15.76 -7.89 -7.70
N VAL A 53 -16.86 -7.26 -7.30
CA VAL A 53 -17.97 -7.92 -6.60
C VAL A 53 -19.27 -7.66 -7.31
N LYS A 54 -20.06 -8.71 -7.53
CA LYS A 54 -21.43 -8.64 -8.03
C LYS A 54 -22.38 -9.27 -7.04
N ASN A 55 -23.39 -8.52 -6.62
CA ASN A 55 -24.46 -9.01 -5.77
C ASN A 55 -25.42 -9.93 -6.55
N LEU A 56 -25.69 -11.13 -6.03
CA LEU A 56 -26.59 -12.11 -6.64
C LEU A 56 -27.97 -12.20 -5.94
N LYS A 57 -28.17 -11.46 -4.85
CA LYS A 57 -29.32 -11.56 -3.95
C LYS A 57 -29.97 -10.20 -3.72
N SER A 58 -30.64 -10.04 -2.59
CA SER A 58 -31.21 -8.76 -2.12
C SER A 58 -30.12 -7.77 -1.75
N ALA A 59 -30.51 -6.52 -1.50
CA ALA A 59 -29.59 -5.51 -1.01
C ALA A 59 -28.92 -5.96 0.31
N PHE A 60 -27.62 -5.69 0.44
CA PHE A 60 -26.84 -5.98 1.64
C PHE A 60 -25.62 -5.05 1.72
N THR A 61 -25.00 -4.96 2.89
CA THR A 61 -23.72 -4.28 3.08
C THR A 61 -22.63 -5.33 3.22
N LEU A 62 -21.63 -5.26 2.35
CA LEU A 62 -20.42 -6.10 2.40
C LEU A 62 -19.41 -5.47 3.34
N GLN A 63 -18.77 -6.28 4.17
CA GLN A 63 -17.66 -5.90 5.03
C GLN A 63 -16.38 -6.61 4.61
N ILE A 64 -15.32 -5.83 4.45
CA ILE A 64 -13.95 -6.33 4.26
C ILE A 64 -13.14 -5.91 5.45
N ASP A 65 -12.63 -6.90 6.17
CA ASP A 65 -11.91 -6.65 7.41
C ASP A 65 -10.47 -6.27 7.16
N ASN A 66 -10.01 -5.28 7.93
CA ASN A 66 -8.59 -5.09 8.18
C ASN A 66 -7.95 -6.42 8.62
N GLY A 67 -6.71 -6.71 8.24
CA GLY A 67 -6.04 -7.96 8.58
C GLY A 67 -6.55 -9.19 7.82
N GLN A 68 -7.48 -9.07 6.87
CA GLN A 68 -7.80 -10.18 5.97
C GLN A 68 -6.58 -10.49 5.08
N ILE A 69 -6.12 -11.74 5.07
CA ILE A 69 -5.05 -12.17 4.16
C ILE A 69 -5.65 -12.57 2.82
N LEU A 70 -5.00 -12.17 1.74
CA LEU A 70 -5.28 -12.61 0.38
C LEU A 70 -4.07 -13.39 -0.13
N ILE A 71 -4.32 -14.61 -0.58
CA ILE A 71 -3.29 -15.56 -0.97
C ILE A 71 -3.15 -15.56 -2.48
N ALA A 72 -1.93 -15.36 -2.97
CA ALA A 72 -1.63 -15.41 -4.39
C ALA A 72 -1.87 -16.83 -4.93
N SER A 73 -2.39 -16.92 -6.15
CA SER A 73 -2.56 -18.20 -6.86
C SER A 73 -1.24 -18.74 -7.43
N ASP A 74 -0.26 -17.85 -7.62
CA ASP A 74 1.10 -18.14 -8.06
C ASP A 74 2.05 -17.78 -6.90
N THR A 75 2.84 -18.76 -6.46
CA THR A 75 3.74 -18.62 -5.30
C THR A 75 4.97 -17.76 -5.57
N SER A 76 5.19 -17.31 -6.81
CA SER A 76 6.22 -16.32 -7.11
C SER A 76 5.79 -14.88 -6.78
N TYR A 77 4.54 -14.68 -6.38
CA TYR A 77 3.96 -13.42 -5.96
C TYR A 77 3.65 -13.41 -4.47
N GLN A 78 3.81 -12.25 -3.84
CA GLN A 78 3.48 -12.07 -2.44
C GLN A 78 1.99 -12.22 -2.19
N ASN A 79 1.68 -12.92 -1.10
CA ASN A 79 0.45 -12.78 -0.35
C ASN A 79 0.35 -11.35 0.21
N VAL A 80 -0.86 -10.89 0.48
CA VAL A 80 -1.08 -9.54 1.01
C VAL A 80 -2.04 -9.55 2.20
N VAL A 81 -1.91 -8.56 3.07
CA VAL A 81 -2.84 -8.28 4.16
C VAL A 81 -3.58 -6.97 3.87
N VAL A 82 -4.91 -6.97 4.03
CA VAL A 82 -5.72 -5.75 3.93
C VAL A 82 -5.39 -4.83 5.10
N THR A 83 -5.05 -3.58 4.82
CA THR A 83 -4.63 -2.59 5.84
C THR A 83 -5.63 -1.45 6.01
N ASN A 84 -6.72 -1.44 5.26
CA ASN A 84 -7.86 -0.54 5.48
C ASN A 84 -9.15 -1.32 5.31
N GLY A 85 -9.82 -1.61 6.42
CA GLY A 85 -11.16 -2.21 6.37
C GLY A 85 -12.17 -1.24 5.74
N PHE A 86 -13.23 -1.76 5.13
CA PHE A 86 -14.31 -0.91 4.65
C PHE A 86 -15.64 -1.66 4.52
N LEU A 87 -16.71 -0.86 4.48
CA LEU A 87 -18.07 -1.29 4.20
C LEU A 87 -18.50 -0.80 2.82
N ALA A 88 -19.19 -1.64 2.06
CA ALA A 88 -19.77 -1.27 0.78
C ALA A 88 -21.21 -1.79 0.67
N SER A 89 -22.17 -0.88 0.51
CA SER A 89 -23.56 -1.25 0.29
C SER A 89 -23.80 -1.64 -1.16
N PHE A 90 -24.60 -2.68 -1.39
CA PHE A 90 -25.00 -3.17 -2.70
C PHE A 90 -26.52 -3.19 -2.82
N ASN A 91 -27.02 -2.70 -3.95
CA ASN A 91 -28.36 -3.04 -4.42
C ASN A 91 -28.38 -4.45 -5.02
N ALA A 92 -29.58 -5.02 -5.18
CA ALA A 92 -29.75 -6.31 -5.84
C ALA A 92 -29.19 -6.26 -7.27
N GLY A 93 -28.34 -7.23 -7.64
CA GLY A 93 -27.72 -7.29 -8.97
C GLY A 93 -26.58 -6.29 -9.22
N GLU A 94 -26.29 -5.39 -8.28
CA GLU A 94 -25.25 -4.36 -8.46
C GLU A 94 -23.85 -4.96 -8.51
N GLN A 95 -22.99 -4.38 -9.36
CA GLN A 95 -21.59 -4.73 -9.47
C GLN A 95 -20.72 -3.51 -9.15
N LYS A 96 -19.68 -3.72 -8.34
CA LYS A 96 -18.69 -2.69 -7.97
C LYS A 96 -17.28 -3.23 -8.09
N GLU A 97 -16.35 -2.31 -8.30
CA GLU A 97 -14.92 -2.54 -8.31
C GLU A 97 -14.27 -1.67 -7.23
N PHE A 98 -13.36 -2.26 -6.47
CA PHE A 98 -12.60 -1.58 -5.42
C PHE A 98 -11.12 -1.86 -5.58
N HIS A 99 -10.29 -0.86 -5.27
CA HIS A 99 -8.86 -1.03 -5.11
C HIS A 99 -8.53 -0.99 -3.61
N LEU A 100 -8.03 -2.11 -3.08
CA LEU A 100 -7.91 -2.32 -1.64
C LEU A 100 -6.58 -1.80 -1.12
N ASN A 101 -6.59 -0.97 -0.07
CA ASN A 101 -5.33 -0.71 0.64
C ASN A 101 -4.86 -2.01 1.31
N ALA A 102 -3.70 -2.47 0.88
CA ALA A 102 -3.11 -3.72 1.32
C ALA A 102 -1.59 -3.66 1.21
N MET A 103 -0.92 -4.45 2.03
CA MET A 103 0.53 -4.55 2.05
C MET A 103 0.96 -6.00 1.90
N CYS A 104 2.06 -6.22 1.20
CA CYS A 104 2.58 -7.54 0.95
C CYS A 104 3.28 -8.12 2.19
N ILE A 105 3.31 -9.44 2.35
CA ILE A 105 3.78 -10.08 3.59
C ILE A 105 5.02 -10.97 3.40
N GLU A 106 5.61 -11.03 2.20
CA GLU A 106 6.70 -11.96 1.83
C GLU A 106 7.82 -11.21 1.08
N HIS A 107 8.75 -10.58 1.80
CA HIS A 107 9.68 -9.60 1.21
C HIS A 107 10.48 -10.04 -0.03
N SER A 108 10.67 -11.36 -0.22
CA SER A 108 11.47 -11.94 -1.31
C SER A 108 10.69 -12.19 -2.61
N ASP A 109 9.35 -12.22 -2.58
CA ASP A 109 8.54 -12.54 -3.75
C ASP A 109 8.09 -11.28 -4.52
N ARG A 110 7.51 -11.48 -5.70
CA ARG A 110 7.09 -10.38 -6.58
C ARG A 110 5.91 -9.60 -6.02
N ALA A 111 5.90 -8.30 -6.30
CA ALA A 111 4.75 -7.45 -6.07
C ALA A 111 3.54 -7.94 -6.88
N PRO A 112 2.31 -7.74 -6.37
CA PRO A 112 1.08 -8.02 -7.11
C PRO A 112 1.05 -7.35 -8.48
N SER A 113 0.48 -8.05 -9.46
CA SER A 113 0.29 -7.56 -10.83
C SER A 113 -1.06 -8.02 -11.38
N ASP A 114 -1.51 -7.41 -12.48
CA ASP A 114 -2.76 -7.79 -13.18
C ASP A 114 -2.78 -9.25 -13.66
N ASN A 115 -1.63 -9.91 -13.76
CA ASN A 115 -1.50 -11.30 -14.18
C ASN A 115 -1.70 -12.34 -13.07
N VAL A 116 -1.80 -11.93 -11.80
CA VAL A 116 -1.99 -12.84 -10.67
C VAL A 116 -3.38 -12.70 -10.07
N LYS A 117 -4.02 -13.86 -9.84
CA LYS A 117 -5.29 -13.95 -9.10
C LYS A 117 -5.01 -14.21 -7.62
N TYR A 118 -5.93 -13.78 -6.78
CA TYR A 118 -5.89 -14.02 -5.34
C TYR A 118 -7.13 -14.77 -4.88
N LYS A 119 -6.97 -15.52 -3.78
CA LYS A 119 -8.06 -16.14 -3.02
C LYS A 119 -8.05 -15.61 -1.59
N LEU A 120 -9.18 -15.72 -0.91
CA LEU A 120 -9.23 -15.39 0.52
C LEU A 120 -8.41 -16.40 1.33
N GLY A 121 -7.53 -15.87 2.18
CA GLY A 121 -6.82 -16.61 3.21
C GLY A 121 -7.51 -16.53 4.56
N SER A 122 -6.77 -16.91 5.60
CA SER A 122 -7.19 -16.68 6.98
C SER A 122 -7.12 -15.20 7.36
N THR A 123 -7.69 -14.86 8.51
CA THR A 123 -7.33 -13.61 9.18
C THR A 123 -5.86 -13.65 9.60
N ALA A 124 -5.21 -12.49 9.57
CA ALA A 124 -3.88 -12.29 10.10
C ALA A 124 -3.76 -12.72 11.57
N ASP A 125 -2.57 -13.18 11.96
CA ASP A 125 -2.27 -13.45 13.36
C ASP A 125 -2.34 -12.17 14.21
N VAL A 126 -2.23 -12.33 15.53
CA VAL A 126 -2.37 -11.22 16.48
C VAL A 126 -1.40 -10.06 16.21
N LYS A 127 -0.15 -10.34 15.80
CA LYS A 127 0.85 -9.28 15.58
C LYS A 127 0.60 -8.56 14.26
N LEU A 128 0.40 -9.31 13.18
CA LEU A 128 0.13 -8.75 11.86
C LEU A 128 -1.21 -7.99 11.84
N LYS A 129 -2.22 -8.49 12.54
CA LYS A 129 -3.51 -7.80 12.71
C LYS A 129 -3.33 -6.47 13.44
N LYS A 130 -2.54 -6.42 14.52
CA LYS A 130 -2.23 -5.16 15.23
C LYS A 130 -1.45 -4.18 14.35
N MET A 131 -0.51 -4.67 13.54
CA MET A 131 0.19 -3.85 12.55
C MET A 131 -0.76 -3.26 11.51
N ALA A 132 -1.64 -4.08 10.92
CA ALA A 132 -2.63 -3.61 9.96
C ALA A 132 -3.59 -2.57 10.57
N GLN A 133 -4.02 -2.76 11.83
CA GLN A 133 -4.86 -1.79 12.54
C GLN A 133 -4.14 -0.46 12.81
N PHE A 134 -2.88 -0.52 13.24
CA PHE A 134 -2.06 0.67 13.45
C PHE A 134 -1.87 1.46 12.16
N ILE A 135 -1.59 0.78 11.05
CA ILE A 135 -1.48 1.40 9.72
C ILE A 135 -2.78 2.10 9.33
N GLU A 136 -3.93 1.46 9.56
CA GLU A 136 -5.24 2.04 9.28
C GLU A 136 -5.54 3.28 10.13
N GLU A 137 -5.26 3.21 11.43
CA GLU A 137 -5.51 4.29 12.40
C GLU A 137 -4.69 5.53 12.03
N LYS A 138 -3.41 5.32 11.68
CA LYS A 138 -2.47 6.38 11.38
C LYS A 138 -2.47 6.82 9.92
N LYS A 139 -3.17 6.08 9.05
CA LYS A 139 -3.18 6.27 7.59
C LYS A 139 -1.78 6.16 6.97
N TYR A 140 -0.91 5.32 7.53
CA TYR A 140 0.45 5.07 7.03
C TYR A 140 0.46 4.10 5.85
N PHE A 141 -0.21 4.46 4.76
CA PHE A 141 -0.20 3.69 3.50
C PHE A 141 1.04 4.04 2.68
N ASN A 142 2.23 3.71 3.19
CA ASN A 142 3.52 4.07 2.59
C ASN A 142 4.53 2.91 2.68
N GLN A 143 5.69 3.08 2.03
CA GLN A 143 6.70 2.02 1.98
C GLN A 143 7.34 1.73 3.35
N THR A 144 7.41 2.73 4.25
CA THR A 144 7.95 2.57 5.60
C THR A 144 7.11 1.56 6.38
N ALA A 145 5.78 1.68 6.30
CA ALA A 145 4.85 0.73 6.90
C ALA A 145 4.88 -0.65 6.23
N GLN A 146 5.10 -0.72 4.91
CA GLN A 146 5.30 -1.99 4.21
C GLN A 146 6.53 -2.76 4.70
N GLN A 147 7.65 -2.07 4.92
CA GLN A 147 8.85 -2.68 5.49
C GLN A 147 8.60 -3.15 6.93
N ALA A 148 7.81 -2.41 7.70
CA ALA A 148 7.37 -2.84 9.03
C ALA A 148 6.49 -4.09 9.00
N VAL A 149 5.60 -4.23 8.02
CA VAL A 149 4.83 -5.46 7.79
C VAL A 149 5.76 -6.64 7.54
N TRP A 150 6.78 -6.49 6.68
CA TRP A 150 7.77 -7.55 6.46
C TRP A 150 8.55 -7.90 7.74
N ALA A 151 8.88 -6.93 8.58
CA ALA A 151 9.58 -7.17 9.84
C ALA A 151 8.72 -7.90 10.87
N VAL A 152 7.39 -7.73 10.83
CA VAL A 152 6.45 -8.42 11.72
C VAL A 152 6.24 -9.87 11.32
N VAL A 153 6.18 -10.16 10.02
CA VAL A 153 5.85 -11.50 9.49
C VAL A 153 7.09 -12.36 9.30
N GLY A 154 8.18 -11.77 8.81
CA GLY A 154 9.36 -12.49 8.36
C GLY A 154 10.64 -12.09 9.08
N ASP A 155 11.74 -12.17 8.34
CA ASP A 155 13.11 -11.94 8.80
C ASP A 155 13.64 -10.54 8.44
N TYR A 156 12.80 -9.67 7.87
CA TYR A 156 13.18 -8.30 7.57
C TYR A 156 13.55 -7.57 8.87
N LYS A 157 14.73 -6.97 8.90
CA LYS A 157 15.28 -6.46 10.15
C LYS A 157 14.69 -5.11 10.49
N LEU A 158 14.47 -4.89 11.78
CA LEU A 158 13.91 -3.63 12.28
C LEU A 158 14.84 -2.45 11.97
N GLU A 159 16.16 -2.68 12.00
CA GLU A 159 17.19 -1.70 11.63
C GLU A 159 17.27 -1.39 10.14
N ASP A 160 16.64 -2.20 9.27
CA ASP A 160 16.63 -2.03 7.82
C ASP A 160 15.40 -1.25 7.33
N ILE A 161 14.42 -0.98 8.20
CA ILE A 161 13.29 -0.12 7.87
C ILE A 161 13.81 1.31 7.64
N CYS A 162 13.41 1.88 6.51
CA CYS A 162 13.80 3.18 6.00
C CYS A 162 12.56 4.03 5.73
N GLY A 163 12.69 5.34 5.73
CA GLY A 163 11.59 6.24 5.39
C GLY A 163 11.89 7.69 5.73
N TYR A 164 10.98 8.59 5.34
CA TYR A 164 11.05 10.00 5.73
C TYR A 164 10.32 10.25 7.06
N PRO A 165 10.68 11.31 7.82
CA PRO A 165 9.90 11.73 8.99
C PRO A 165 8.42 11.93 8.69
N GLU A 166 8.09 12.48 7.51
CA GLU A 166 6.74 12.75 7.03
C GLU A 166 5.91 11.47 6.84
N ASP A 167 6.55 10.32 6.67
CA ASP A 167 5.89 9.02 6.55
C ASP A 167 5.53 8.39 7.91
N GLY A 168 5.81 9.08 9.02
CA GLY A 168 5.61 8.57 10.36
C GLY A 168 6.69 7.57 10.80
N TYR A 169 7.91 7.68 10.26
CA TYR A 169 9.02 6.76 10.52
C TYR A 169 9.21 6.43 12.01
N ASP A 170 9.29 7.44 12.88
CA ASP A 170 9.53 7.23 14.31
C ASP A 170 8.40 6.43 14.99
N ASP A 171 7.14 6.71 14.62
CA ASP A 171 5.97 6.01 15.14
C ASP A 171 5.93 4.56 14.67
N ILE A 172 6.21 4.33 13.38
CA ILE A 172 6.25 2.99 12.77
C ILE A 172 7.34 2.13 13.42
N ILE A 173 8.57 2.65 13.54
CA ILE A 173 9.69 1.91 14.15
C ILE A 173 9.36 1.56 15.61
N LYS A 174 8.87 2.52 16.39
CA LYS A 174 8.54 2.32 17.80
C LYS A 174 7.44 1.28 17.98
N PHE A 175 6.40 1.32 17.14
CA PHE A 175 5.31 0.36 17.20
C PHE A 175 5.78 -1.05 16.80
N THR A 176 6.57 -1.14 15.73
CA THR A 176 7.15 -2.41 15.26
C THR A 176 8.06 -3.04 16.32
N ALA A 177 8.96 -2.25 16.94
CA ALA A 177 9.83 -2.69 18.02
C ALA A 177 9.01 -3.28 19.19
N THR A 178 7.93 -2.59 19.56
CA THR A 178 7.00 -3.01 20.63
C THR A 178 6.33 -4.34 20.29
N LEU A 179 5.81 -4.51 19.08
CA LEU A 179 5.19 -5.77 18.64
C LEU A 179 6.17 -6.95 18.61
N LEU A 180 7.42 -6.67 18.28
CA LEU A 180 8.49 -7.68 18.22
C LEU A 180 9.14 -7.96 19.57
N GLY A 181 8.90 -7.13 20.60
CA GLY A 181 9.59 -7.21 21.88
C GLY A 181 11.10 -6.93 21.76
N LYS A 182 11.48 -6.08 20.79
CA LYS A 182 12.87 -5.71 20.51
C LYS A 182 13.14 -4.26 20.93
N PRO A 183 14.40 -3.90 21.28
CA PRO A 183 14.76 -2.50 21.48
C PRO A 183 14.57 -1.70 20.19
N ILE A 184 14.27 -0.41 20.33
CA ILE A 184 14.23 0.53 19.20
C ILE A 184 15.66 0.67 18.65
N PRO A 185 15.89 0.44 17.34
CA PRO A 185 17.22 0.60 16.76
C PRO A 185 17.63 2.08 16.76
N PRO A 186 18.95 2.37 16.78
CA PRO A 186 19.41 3.73 16.58
C PRO A 186 19.00 4.23 15.19
N LYS A 187 18.71 5.53 15.09
CA LYS A 187 18.46 6.17 13.79
C LYS A 187 19.69 6.00 12.88
N PRO A 188 19.49 5.84 11.56
CA PRO A 188 20.60 5.79 10.61
C PRO A 188 21.41 7.09 10.69
N SER A 189 22.72 7.00 10.48
CA SER A 189 23.57 8.19 10.51
C SER A 189 23.23 9.14 9.35
N ALA A 190 23.63 10.40 9.45
CA ALA A 190 23.48 11.38 8.38
C ALA A 190 24.29 11.04 7.11
N THR A 191 25.14 10.02 7.14
CA THR A 191 25.95 9.54 6.01
C THR A 191 25.57 8.13 5.56
N ASP A 192 24.59 7.50 6.20
CA ASP A 192 24.13 6.16 5.86
C ASP A 192 23.22 6.21 4.63
N TYR A 193 23.83 6.19 3.45
CA TYR A 193 23.10 6.31 2.19
C TYR A 193 22.02 5.24 2.04
N LYS A 194 22.27 4.00 2.49
CA LYS A 194 21.33 2.89 2.30
C LYS A 194 20.04 3.10 3.07
N ARG A 195 20.15 3.60 4.31
CA ARG A 195 19.00 3.70 5.23
C ARG A 195 18.41 5.09 5.40
N ASN A 196 19.17 6.13 5.06
CA ASN A 196 18.71 7.51 5.14
C ASN A 196 18.46 8.07 3.74
N TYR A 197 17.18 8.19 3.38
CA TYR A 197 16.76 8.66 2.06
C TYR A 197 17.09 10.14 1.78
N ASN A 198 17.45 10.92 2.82
CA ASN A 198 17.90 12.31 2.67
C ASN A 198 19.38 12.46 2.29
N VAL A 199 20.15 11.36 2.29
CA VAL A 199 21.58 11.40 1.96
C VAL A 199 21.74 11.47 0.45
N ALA A 200 22.42 12.50 -0.03
CA ALA A 200 22.76 12.65 -1.44
C ALA A 200 23.71 11.52 -1.92
N PRO A 201 23.56 11.03 -3.15
CA PRO A 201 24.47 10.04 -3.72
C PRO A 201 25.86 10.67 -3.94
N THR A 202 26.93 9.90 -3.75
CA THR A 202 28.31 10.44 -3.78
C THR A 202 29.26 9.73 -4.74
N LYS A 203 29.00 8.48 -5.14
CA LYS A 203 29.95 7.70 -5.96
C LYS A 203 29.59 7.73 -7.44
N ARG A 204 28.47 7.10 -7.83
CA ARG A 204 28.03 7.00 -9.23
C ARG A 204 26.63 7.57 -9.38
N VAL A 205 26.54 8.89 -9.51
CA VAL A 205 25.27 9.61 -9.53
C VAL A 205 24.56 9.44 -10.87
N MET A 206 23.41 8.77 -10.87
CA MET A 206 22.42 8.84 -11.93
C MET A 206 21.33 9.82 -11.52
N LYS A 207 20.91 10.69 -12.44
CA LYS A 207 19.90 11.71 -12.17
C LYS A 207 19.03 12.00 -13.38
N GLY A 208 17.85 12.55 -13.13
CA GLY A 208 16.91 12.93 -14.15
C GLY A 208 15.88 13.93 -13.63
N ASN A 209 14.96 14.32 -14.50
CA ASN A 209 13.84 15.15 -14.13
C ASN A 209 12.58 14.67 -14.83
N PHE A 210 11.45 14.89 -14.18
CA PHE A 210 10.13 14.87 -14.80
C PHE A 210 9.54 16.27 -14.74
N GLU A 211 8.82 16.67 -15.78
CA GLU A 211 8.15 17.96 -15.86
C GLU A 211 6.66 17.71 -16.00
N PHE A 212 5.87 18.32 -15.11
CA PHE A 212 4.42 18.11 -15.01
C PHE A 212 3.70 19.41 -14.67
N ASP A 213 2.41 19.46 -15.00
CA ASP A 213 1.50 20.47 -14.48
C ASP A 213 0.50 19.80 -13.54
N PHE A 214 0.52 20.17 -12.27
CA PHE A 214 -0.36 19.61 -11.24
C PHE A 214 -1.63 20.46 -11.12
N PRO A 215 -2.84 19.92 -11.37
CA PRO A 215 -4.07 20.71 -11.31
C PRO A 215 -4.42 21.18 -9.90
N SER A 216 -3.94 20.46 -8.88
CA SER A 216 -4.15 20.73 -7.45
C SER A 216 -2.89 20.40 -6.66
N ALA A 217 -2.87 20.77 -5.38
CA ALA A 217 -1.85 20.24 -4.48
C ALA A 217 -2.09 18.73 -4.30
N SER A 218 -1.02 17.94 -4.32
CA SER A 218 -1.07 16.47 -4.32
C SER A 218 0.09 15.87 -3.52
N HIS A 219 -0.08 14.64 -3.05
CA HIS A 219 1.02 13.84 -2.52
C HIS A 219 1.81 13.24 -3.68
N VAL A 220 3.08 13.63 -3.81
CA VAL A 220 3.97 13.16 -4.87
C VAL A 220 5.12 12.35 -4.28
N THR A 221 5.31 11.14 -4.77
CA THR A 221 6.46 10.27 -4.47
C THR A 221 7.17 9.88 -5.75
N ILE A 222 8.51 9.83 -5.74
CA ILE A 222 9.29 9.15 -6.77
C ILE A 222 9.94 7.93 -6.13
N GLY A 223 9.51 6.75 -6.53
CA GLY A 223 10.07 5.49 -6.07
C GLY A 223 10.92 4.81 -7.14
N MET A 224 11.99 4.15 -6.72
CA MET A 224 12.79 3.26 -7.55
C MET A 224 12.43 1.81 -7.22
N PHE A 225 12.06 1.05 -8.24
CA PHE A 225 11.56 -0.32 -8.12
C PHE A 225 12.44 -1.30 -8.90
N ASN A 226 12.67 -2.49 -8.34
CA ASN A 226 13.35 -3.57 -9.04
C ASN A 226 12.44 -4.25 -10.08
N LYS A 227 12.97 -5.26 -10.78
CA LYS A 227 12.25 -6.03 -11.81
C LYS A 227 11.01 -6.77 -11.27
N ASP A 228 10.96 -7.04 -9.97
CA ASP A 228 9.89 -7.77 -9.29
C ASP A 228 8.83 -6.81 -8.71
N GLY A 229 8.94 -5.51 -8.99
CA GLY A 229 7.98 -4.49 -8.57
C GLY A 229 8.10 -4.07 -7.11
N ILE A 230 9.21 -4.43 -6.46
CA ILE A 230 9.54 -4.08 -5.07
C ILE A 230 10.31 -2.77 -5.06
N ILE A 231 9.95 -1.87 -4.15
CA ILE A 231 10.62 -0.57 -3.99
C ILE A 231 11.96 -0.81 -3.30
N VAL A 232 13.02 -0.24 -3.85
CA VAL A 232 14.38 -0.34 -3.32
C VAL A 232 14.89 0.98 -2.77
N ARG A 233 14.23 2.10 -3.12
CA ARG A 233 14.49 3.44 -2.58
C ARG A 233 13.36 4.40 -2.93
N GLU A 234 13.00 5.29 -2.02
CA GLU A 234 12.31 6.53 -2.39
C GLU A 234 13.34 7.63 -2.70
N LEU A 235 13.19 8.25 -3.86
CA LEU A 235 14.07 9.29 -4.36
C LEU A 235 13.54 10.70 -4.07
N TYR A 236 12.24 10.78 -3.77
CA TYR A 236 11.53 12.02 -3.49
C TYR A 236 10.22 11.68 -2.80
N ASN A 237 9.87 12.41 -1.75
CA ASN A 237 8.57 12.34 -1.08
C ASN A 237 8.12 13.73 -0.66
N ASN A 238 6.95 14.15 -1.11
CA ASN A 238 6.33 15.41 -0.72
C ASN A 238 4.80 15.22 -0.58
N PRO A 239 4.29 15.11 0.66
CA PRO A 239 2.86 14.93 0.91
C PRO A 239 1.97 16.09 0.47
N THR A 240 2.54 17.28 0.26
CA THR A 240 1.81 18.50 -0.08
C THR A 240 2.49 19.25 -1.23
N HIS A 241 2.78 18.54 -2.33
CA HIS A 241 3.40 19.14 -3.50
C HIS A 241 2.45 20.18 -4.12
N PRO A 242 2.91 21.40 -4.45
CA PRO A 242 2.03 22.46 -4.91
C PRO A 242 1.50 22.24 -6.33
N LYS A 243 0.35 22.86 -6.62
CA LYS A 243 -0.23 22.93 -7.97
C LYS A 243 0.66 23.73 -8.95
N GLY A 244 0.41 23.56 -10.24
CA GLY A 244 1.05 24.28 -11.35
C GLY A 244 2.18 23.50 -12.02
N ALA A 245 2.88 24.16 -12.93
CA ALA A 245 4.03 23.59 -13.62
C ALA A 245 5.22 23.39 -12.66
N GLN A 246 5.64 22.14 -12.51
CA GLN A 246 6.70 21.71 -11.59
C GLN A 246 7.73 20.85 -12.32
N LYS A 247 8.97 20.93 -11.82
CA LYS A 247 10.07 20.07 -12.24
C LYS A 247 10.49 19.20 -11.07
N LEU A 248 10.21 17.91 -11.18
CA LEU A 248 10.55 16.92 -10.18
C LEU A 248 11.93 16.33 -10.47
N HIS A 249 12.90 16.64 -9.62
CA HIS A 249 14.23 16.08 -9.71
C HIS A 249 14.33 14.74 -8.99
N PHE A 250 15.12 13.81 -9.54
CA PHE A 250 15.54 12.61 -8.82
C PHE A 250 17.01 12.31 -9.08
N GLU A 251 17.67 11.72 -8.09
CA GLU A 251 19.03 11.21 -8.20
C GLU A 251 19.28 10.01 -7.28
N PHE A 252 20.19 9.13 -7.66
CA PHE A 252 20.61 7.98 -6.86
C PHE A 252 22.03 7.53 -7.20
N ASP A 253 22.64 6.75 -6.30
CA ASP A 253 23.98 6.18 -6.46
C ASP A 253 23.87 4.80 -7.13
N ALA A 254 24.08 4.75 -8.44
CA ALA A 254 24.02 3.51 -9.20
C ALA A 254 25.09 2.48 -8.80
N GLY A 255 26.08 2.85 -7.99
CA GLY A 255 27.04 1.89 -7.42
C GLY A 255 26.47 1.05 -6.28
N GLU A 256 25.36 1.45 -5.68
CA GLU A 256 24.70 0.73 -4.58
C GLU A 256 23.60 -0.24 -5.07
N TYR A 257 23.28 -0.20 -6.37
CA TYR A 257 22.15 -0.91 -6.99
C TYR A 257 22.63 -1.74 -8.18
N ASN A 258 22.58 -3.07 -8.03
CA ASN A 258 23.28 -4.00 -8.92
C ASN A 258 22.41 -4.65 -10.00
N ASP A 259 21.09 -4.43 -10.00
CA ASP A 259 20.21 -4.99 -11.03
C ASP A 259 20.46 -4.27 -12.36
N LYS A 260 20.37 -5.02 -13.47
CA LYS A 260 20.55 -4.51 -14.85
C LYS A 260 19.68 -3.28 -15.17
N PHE A 261 18.51 -3.19 -14.54
CA PHE A 261 17.62 -2.05 -14.69
C PHE A 261 16.70 -1.89 -13.48
N TYR A 262 16.20 -0.67 -13.31
CA TYR A 262 15.17 -0.31 -12.35
C TYR A 262 14.03 0.44 -13.05
N TYR A 263 12.87 0.48 -12.41
CA TYR A 263 11.77 1.35 -12.80
C TYR A 263 11.70 2.54 -11.85
N ILE A 264 11.83 3.75 -12.39
CA ILE A 264 11.53 4.98 -11.67
C ILE A 264 10.06 5.28 -11.89
N LYS A 265 9.27 5.26 -10.81
CA LYS A 265 7.84 5.56 -10.86
C LYS A 265 7.56 6.88 -10.17
N VAL A 266 6.76 7.72 -10.83
CA VAL A 266 6.14 8.90 -10.22
C VAL A 266 4.75 8.47 -9.75
N ILE A 267 4.49 8.63 -8.46
CA ILE A 267 3.25 8.25 -7.80
C ILE A 267 2.59 9.53 -7.32
N VAL A 268 1.33 9.73 -7.71
CA VAL A 268 0.54 10.92 -7.36
C VAL A 268 -0.73 10.44 -6.68
N ASP A 269 -0.98 10.91 -5.45
CA ASP A 269 -2.17 10.58 -4.65
C ASP A 269 -2.45 9.06 -4.56
N GLY A 270 -1.38 8.25 -4.53
CA GLY A 270 -1.43 6.80 -4.40
C GLY A 270 -1.56 6.02 -5.71
N GLU A 271 -1.52 6.68 -6.86
CA GLU A 271 -1.60 6.06 -8.18
C GLU A 271 -0.29 6.23 -8.97
N VAL A 272 0.11 5.18 -9.69
CA VAL A 272 1.31 5.24 -10.54
C VAL A 272 0.97 6.08 -11.78
N PHE A 273 1.55 7.28 -11.86
CA PHE A 273 1.31 8.21 -12.96
C PHE A 273 2.30 8.01 -14.11
N ILE A 274 3.58 7.77 -13.78
CA ILE A 274 4.64 7.43 -14.74
C ILE A 274 5.40 6.22 -14.23
N ALA A 275 5.82 5.35 -15.15
CA ALA A 275 6.84 4.34 -14.92
C ALA A 275 7.89 4.40 -16.05
N LYS A 276 9.15 4.68 -15.70
CA LYS A 276 10.26 4.74 -16.66
C LYS A 276 11.32 3.71 -16.30
N LYS A 277 11.64 2.83 -17.24
CA LYS A 277 12.77 1.91 -17.11
C LYS A 277 14.09 2.68 -17.28
N ILE A 278 15.04 2.44 -16.38
CA ILE A 278 16.41 2.97 -16.43
C ILE A 278 17.37 1.80 -16.36
N GLU A 279 18.26 1.68 -17.33
CA GLU A 279 19.32 0.68 -17.34
C GLU A 279 20.48 1.18 -16.50
N THR A 280 21.00 0.31 -15.62
CA THR A 280 22.23 0.60 -14.88
C THR A 280 23.38 0.10 -15.75
N LEU A 281 24.27 1.01 -16.14
CA LEU A 281 25.50 0.62 -16.82
C LEU A 281 26.39 -0.10 -15.80
N ASN A 282 26.30 -1.42 -15.75
CA ASN A 282 27.21 -2.24 -14.96
C ASN A 282 28.25 -2.88 -15.89
N PRO A 283 29.47 -2.31 -16.00
CA PRO A 283 30.52 -2.89 -16.83
C PRO A 283 30.96 -4.29 -16.38
N ARG A 284 30.60 -4.74 -15.16
CA ARG A 284 30.93 -6.10 -14.69
C ARG A 284 30.06 -7.22 -15.28
N LEU A 285 29.03 -6.88 -16.07
CA LEU A 285 28.19 -7.87 -16.76
C LEU A 285 28.56 -8.02 -18.25
N GLU A 286 29.57 -7.29 -18.72
CA GLU A 286 30.08 -7.39 -20.10
C GLU A 286 31.32 -8.31 -20.22
N GLU A 287 31.86 -8.83 -19.11
CA GLU A 287 33.06 -9.70 -19.13
C GLU A 287 32.73 -11.22 -19.16
N ASP A 288 31.46 -11.62 -19.14
CA ASP A 288 31.03 -13.03 -19.20
C ASP A 288 30.25 -13.36 -20.50
N ASN A 289 30.80 -13.01 -21.66
CA ASN A 289 30.40 -13.56 -22.98
C ASN A 289 31.62 -13.98 -23.80
#